data_AF-A0A4R3ZVV7-F1
#
_entry.id   AF-A0A4R3ZVV7-F1
#
_cell.length_a   1.000
_cell.length_b   1.000
_cell.length_c   1.000
_cell.angle_alpha   90.00
_cell.angle_beta   90.00
_cell.angle_gamma   90.00
#
_symmetry.space_group_name_H-M   'P 1'
#
loop_
_entity.id
_entity.type
_entity.pdbx_description
1 polymer ?
#
loop_
_entity_poly.entity_id
_entity_poly.type
_entity_poly.pdbx_seq_one_letter_code
_entity_poly.pdbx_strand_id
1 'polypeptide(L)' 'MQGEWDRQRELLDVESVAGHLLEPGSVFALLAEHRDRLFPAELFADLFPSGRGRPSIPGEVIASVIVLQALFGHSDRE' A
#
# COMPACT_ATOMS: atom_id res chain seq x y z
N MET A 1 -15.18 -6.99 4.68
CA MET A 1 -14.12 -7.79 4.05
C MET A 1 -12.81 -7.45 4.75
N GLN A 2 -11.95 -8.41 5.08
CA GLN A 2 -10.66 -8.10 5.70
C GLN A 2 -9.76 -7.39 4.66
N GLY A 3 -8.99 -6.39 5.10
CA GLY A 3 -8.12 -5.60 4.22
C GLY A 3 -8.76 -4.36 3.60
N GLU A 4 -10.00 -4.01 3.95
CA GLU A 4 -10.54 -2.70 3.56
C GLU A 4 -9.80 -1.58 4.33
N TRP A 5 -9.41 -0.53 3.61
CA TRP A 5 -8.86 0.68 4.20
C TRP A 5 -9.88 1.30 5.15
N ASP A 6 -9.44 1.60 6.37
CA ASP A 6 -10.23 2.41 7.29
C ASP A 6 -10.23 3.85 6.77
N ARG A 7 -11.37 4.29 6.22
CA ARG A 7 -11.59 5.66 5.71
C ARG A 7 -11.33 6.72 6.79
N GLN A 8 -11.35 6.36 8.08
CA GLN A 8 -11.05 7.29 9.17
C GLN A 8 -9.58 7.74 9.21
N ARG A 9 -8.67 7.09 8.44
CA ARG A 9 -7.27 7.53 8.26
C ARG A 9 -7.08 8.61 7.19
N GLU A 10 -8.13 9.05 6.48
CA GLU A 10 -8.07 10.12 5.45
C GLU A 10 -7.47 11.44 5.97
N LEU A 11 -7.64 11.77 7.25
CA LEU A 11 -7.22 13.07 7.80
C LEU A 11 -5.69 13.26 7.82
N LEU A 12 -4.92 12.17 7.78
CA LEU A 12 -3.44 12.19 7.75
C LEU A 12 -2.89 11.26 6.67
N ASP A 13 -3.73 10.89 5.70
CA ASP A 13 -3.29 10.02 4.63
C ASP A 13 -2.21 10.71 3.79
N VAL A 14 -1.18 9.96 3.40
CA VAL A 14 -0.01 10.51 2.71
C VAL A 14 -0.42 11.09 1.35
N GLU A 15 -1.41 10.49 0.69
CA GLU A 15 -2.00 11.05 -0.53
C GLU A 15 -2.62 12.42 -0.30
N SER A 16 -3.35 12.59 0.80
CA SER A 16 -4.03 13.84 1.17
C SER A 16 -3.05 14.95 1.56
N VAL A 17 -2.00 14.61 2.32
CA VAL A 17 -1.08 15.61 2.90
C VAL A 17 0.14 15.89 2.03
N ALA A 18 0.65 14.89 1.33
CA ALA A 18 1.94 14.94 0.63
C ALA A 18 1.87 14.46 -0.82
N GLY A 19 0.71 14.04 -1.34
CA GLY A 19 0.58 13.56 -2.72
C GLY A 19 1.03 14.58 -3.76
N HIS A 20 0.83 15.87 -3.49
CA HIS A 20 1.28 16.97 -4.34
C HIS A 20 2.81 17.13 -4.44
N LEU A 21 3.58 16.46 -3.57
CA LEU A 21 5.04 16.45 -3.60
C LEU A 21 5.59 15.34 -4.52
N LEU A 22 4.73 14.43 -4.99
CA LEU A 22 5.14 13.35 -5.87
C LEU A 22 5.28 13.85 -7.30
N GLU A 23 6.37 13.47 -7.97
CA GLU A 23 6.59 13.79 -9.37
C GLU A 23 5.48 13.14 -10.22
N PRO A 24 4.72 13.92 -11.03
CA PRO A 24 3.67 13.38 -11.88
C PRO A 24 4.20 12.31 -12.84
N GLY A 25 3.47 11.19 -12.95
CA GLY A 25 3.87 10.06 -13.79
C GLY A 25 4.97 9.17 -13.21
N SER A 26 5.48 9.48 -12.01
CA SER A 26 6.39 8.58 -11.30
C SER A 26 5.67 7.34 -10.77
N VAL A 27 6.43 6.26 -10.52
CA VAL A 27 5.89 5.06 -9.87
C VAL A 27 5.36 5.36 -8.46
N PHE A 28 5.93 6.35 -7.77
CA PHE A 28 5.44 6.77 -6.46
C PHE A 28 4.04 7.38 -6.57
N ALA A 29 3.81 8.27 -7.55
CA ALA A 29 2.49 8.85 -7.80
C ALA A 29 1.46 7.77 -8.19
N LEU A 30 1.87 6.81 -9.03
CA LEU A 30 1.02 5.67 -9.43
C LEU A 30 0.60 4.81 -8.22
N LEU A 31 1.56 4.43 -7.37
CA LEU A 31 1.31 3.59 -6.21
C LEU A 31 0.54 4.33 -5.10
N ALA A 32 0.74 5.64 -4.98
CA ALA A 32 -0.10 6.46 -4.11
C ALA A 32 -1.57 6.31 -4.57
N GLU A 33 -1.88 6.73 -5.80
CA GLU A 33 -3.25 6.85 -6.29
C GLU A 33 -3.98 5.52 -6.53
N HIS A 34 -3.26 4.44 -6.82
CA HIS A 34 -3.87 3.23 -7.38
C HIS A 34 -3.52 1.92 -6.66
N ARG A 35 -2.75 1.93 -5.56
CA ARG A 35 -2.35 0.68 -4.88
C ARG A 35 -3.53 -0.22 -4.49
N ASP A 36 -4.68 0.33 -4.12
CA ASP A 36 -5.85 -0.46 -3.72
C ASP A 36 -6.49 -1.22 -4.89
N ARG A 37 -6.35 -0.66 -6.10
CA ARG A 37 -6.78 -1.33 -7.34
C ARG A 37 -5.74 -2.32 -7.85
N LEU A 38 -4.45 -2.00 -7.68
CA LEU A 38 -3.34 -2.86 -8.10
C LEU A 38 -3.18 -4.08 -7.18
N PHE A 39 -3.42 -3.90 -5.89
CA PHE A 39 -3.23 -4.89 -4.84
C PHE A 39 -4.51 -5.01 -3.99
N PRO A 40 -5.62 -5.49 -4.57
CA PRO A 40 -6.86 -5.64 -3.83
C PRO A 40 -6.68 -6.65 -2.68
N ALA A 41 -7.39 -6.43 -1.58
CA ALA A 41 -7.24 -7.17 -0.33
C ALA A 41 -7.41 -8.70 -0.50
N GLU A 42 -8.23 -9.12 -1.46
CA GLU A 42 -8.50 -10.52 -1.79
C GLU A 42 -7.25 -11.28 -2.26
N LEU A 43 -6.24 -10.59 -2.81
CA LEU A 43 -4.95 -11.20 -3.18
C LEU A 43 -4.16 -11.69 -1.97
N PHE A 44 -4.46 -11.19 -0.78
CA PHE A 44 -3.74 -11.52 0.46
C PHE A 44 -4.59 -12.33 1.44
N ALA A 45 -5.81 -12.71 1.05
CA ALA A 45 -6.77 -13.34 1.95
C ALA A 45 -6.27 -14.69 2.52
N ASP A 46 -5.42 -15.40 1.77
CA ASP A 46 -4.79 -16.65 2.17
C ASP A 46 -3.64 -16.47 3.18
N LEU A 47 -2.98 -15.30 3.18
CA LEU A 47 -1.92 -14.97 4.13
C LEU A 47 -2.45 -14.66 5.54
N PHE A 48 -3.72 -14.28 5.66
CA PHE A 48 -4.35 -13.91 6.92
C PHE A 48 -5.57 -14.80 7.21
N PRO A 49 -5.35 -16.07 7.60
CA PRO A 49 -6.42 -17.08 7.72
C PRO A 49 -7.42 -16.80 8.85
N SER A 50 -7.22 -15.75 9.65
CA SER A 50 -8.10 -15.39 10.75
C SER A 50 -8.73 -14.01 10.54
N GLY A 51 -10.05 -13.95 10.74
CA GLY A 51 -10.88 -12.74 10.83
C GLY A 51 -10.45 -11.73 11.90
N ARG A 52 -9.57 -12.14 12.83
CA ARG A 52 -9.25 -11.43 14.06
C ARG A 52 -7.87 -10.81 13.96
N GLY A 53 -7.82 -9.48 14.10
CA GLY A 53 -6.61 -8.68 13.93
C GLY A 53 -6.55 -8.07 12.53
N ARG A 54 -6.23 -6.78 12.49
CA ARG A 54 -5.75 -6.12 11.28
C ARG A 54 -4.22 -6.24 11.33
N PRO A 55 -3.52 -6.77 10.31
CA PRO A 55 -2.07 -6.68 10.29
C PRO A 55 -1.67 -5.20 10.45
N SER A 56 -0.61 -4.94 11.23
CA SER A 56 -0.18 -3.57 11.54
C SER A 56 0.06 -2.75 10.28
N ILE A 57 0.51 -3.42 9.20
CA ILE A 57 0.71 -2.87 7.87
C ILE A 57 -0.23 -3.59 6.88
N PRO A 58 -1.00 -2.85 6.08
CA PRO A 58 -1.84 -3.47 5.04
C PRO A 58 -1.03 -4.13 3.90
N GLY A 59 -1.63 -5.11 3.21
CA GLY A 59 -0.94 -5.93 2.21
C GLY A 59 -0.50 -5.14 0.97
N GLU A 60 -1.36 -4.25 0.50
CA GLU A 60 -1.14 -3.29 -0.58
C GLU A 60 0.04 -2.33 -0.31
N VAL A 61 0.32 -2.02 0.95
CA VAL A 61 1.49 -1.22 1.35
C VAL A 61 2.76 -2.05 1.21
N ILE A 62 2.77 -3.28 1.71
CA ILE A 62 3.91 -4.19 1.57
C ILE A 62 4.20 -4.52 0.10
N ALA A 63 3.15 -4.77 -0.70
CA ALA A 63 3.31 -5.00 -2.14
C ALA A 63 3.91 -3.78 -2.85
N SER A 64 3.52 -2.57 -2.46
CA SER A 64 4.12 -1.34 -2.98
C SER A 64 5.61 -1.24 -2.64
N VAL A 65 6.01 -1.60 -1.41
CA VAL A 65 7.44 -1.65 -1.01
C VAL A 65 8.21 -2.66 -1.86
N ILE A 66 7.67 -3.87 -2.05
CA ILE A 66 8.32 -4.92 -2.86
C ILE A 66 8.49 -4.47 -4.32
N VAL A 67 7.50 -3.80 -4.90
CA VAL A 67 7.61 -3.24 -6.27
C VAL A 67 8.73 -2.20 -6.33
N LEU A 68 8.79 -1.28 -5.37
CA LEU A 68 9.83 -0.26 -5.32
C LEU A 68 11.22 -0.89 -5.12
N GLN A 69 11.36 -1.84 -4.21
CA GLN A 69 12.60 -2.60 -4.01
C GLN A 69 13.05 -3.27 -5.31
N ALA A 70 12.14 -3.94 -6.03
CA ALA A 70 12.46 -4.60 -7.30
C ALA A 70 12.88 -3.59 -8.39
N LEU A 71 12.22 -2.44 -8.47
CA LEU A 71 12.54 -1.40 -9.47
C LEU A 71 13.87 -0.69 -9.19
N PHE A 72 14.19 -0.47 -7.92
CA PHE A 72 15.41 0.23 -7.52
C PHE A 72 16.57 -0.71 -7.17
N GLY A 73 16.36 -2.03 -7.21
CA GLY A 73 17.39 -3.03 -6.93
C GLY A 73 17.78 -3.09 -5.45
N HIS A 74 16.84 -2.83 -4.53
CA HIS A 74 17.06 -2.85 -3.10
C HIS A 74 16.62 -4.17 -2.44
N SER A 75 17.29 -4.51 -1.34
CA SER A 75 16.89 -5.59 -0.44
C SER A 75 16.07 -5.08 0.75
N ASP A 76 15.56 -5.97 1.59
CA ASP A 76 14.84 -5.58 2.83
C ASP A 76 15.67 -4.77 3.83
N ARG A 77 17.01 -4.81 3.71
CA ARG A 77 17.92 -4.05 4.57
C ARG A 77 18.18 -2.63 4.10
N GLU A 78 17.88 -2.35 2.84
CA GLU A 78 18.18 -1.08 2.16
C GLU A 78 16.89 -0.30 1.94
#